data_AF-A0A2U1LD03-F1
#
_entry.id   AF-A0A2U1LD03-F1
#
_cell.length_a   1.000
_cell.length_b   1.000
_cell.length_c   1.000
_cell.angle_alpha   90.00
_cell.angle_beta   90.00
_cell.angle_gamma   90.00
#
_symmetry.space_group_name_H-M   'P 1'
#
loop_
_entity.id
_entity.type
_entity.pdbx_description
1 polymer ?
#
loop_
_entity_poly.entity_id
_entity_poly.type
_entity_poly.pdbx_seq_one_letter_code
_entity_poly.pdbx_strand_id
1 'polypeptide(L)'
;MEAGGWNLVCSMELEGKSSRAVLDRLPVLTKIDTRGIDIPAVLCPLCEEVPESLDHILIACPKVKLIWRKSFSWWGVKFPDGGMDFTDVINGLFCQHIPSHLHKVFQGVCFVRMWAVWKWRNKMVHSRVEDKLVVGSEDIFALIQSNILLWISNRFPKGKFNLKAWITNPSSIHPTVDGVG
;
A
#
# COMPACT_ATOMS: atom_id res chain seq x y z
N MET A 1 -16.54 24.51 -0.88
CA MET A 1 -16.96 23.12 -0.55
C MET A 1 -15.77 22.24 -0.86
N GLU A 2 -15.04 21.91 0.20
CA GLU A 2 -13.58 21.95 0.20
C GLU A 2 -12.93 20.60 -0.13
N ALA A 3 -12.05 20.63 -1.13
CA ALA A 3 -11.10 19.60 -1.52
C ALA A 3 -9.91 19.51 -0.53
N GLY A 4 -10.18 19.38 0.78
CA GLY A 4 -9.17 19.52 1.84
C GLY A 4 -8.58 18.23 2.43
N GLY A 5 -9.09 17.04 2.09
CA GLY A 5 -8.74 15.81 2.81
C GLY A 5 -7.53 15.02 2.29
N TRP A 6 -7.08 15.29 1.06
CA TRP A 6 -6.25 14.34 0.29
C TRP A 6 -4.75 14.70 0.21
N ASN A 7 -4.35 15.88 0.66
CA ASN A 7 -2.94 16.30 0.67
C ASN A 7 -2.05 15.47 1.62
N LEU A 8 -2.63 14.57 2.42
CA LEU A 8 -1.95 13.94 3.54
C LEU A 8 -1.45 12.54 3.25
N VAL A 9 -2.14 11.80 2.40
CA VAL A 9 -1.66 10.48 1.98
C VAL A 9 -0.59 10.61 0.89
N CYS A 10 -0.69 11.66 0.04
CA CYS A 10 0.41 12.06 -0.86
C CYS A 10 1.61 12.69 -0.14
N SER A 11 1.48 13.07 1.14
CA SER A 11 2.60 13.58 1.96
C SER A 11 3.36 12.48 2.70
N MET A 12 3.08 11.19 2.45
CA MET A 12 3.84 10.10 3.08
C MET A 12 5.28 9.96 2.57
N GLU A 13 5.72 10.79 1.62
CA GLU A 13 7.13 11.14 1.46
C GLU A 13 7.35 12.43 0.66
N LEU A 14 7.19 13.58 1.31
CA LEU A 14 7.80 14.83 0.80
C LEU A 14 8.75 15.47 1.80
N GLU A 15 8.59 15.27 3.11
CA GLU A 15 9.52 15.85 4.09
C GLU A 15 9.74 14.88 5.25
N GLY A 16 11.00 14.61 5.57
CA GLY A 16 11.46 13.62 6.54
C GLY A 16 11.06 13.88 8.00
N LYS A 17 9.78 13.76 8.34
CA LYS A 17 9.28 13.80 9.73
C LYS A 17 8.35 12.63 10.04
N SER A 18 8.94 11.59 10.64
CA SER A 18 8.41 10.74 11.72
C SER A 18 6.89 10.40 11.73
N SER A 19 6.57 9.25 11.12
CA SER A 19 5.78 8.08 11.61
C SER A 19 4.63 8.17 12.63
N ARG A 20 4.07 9.32 13.01
CA ARG A 20 2.88 9.38 13.92
C ARG A 20 1.61 9.92 13.26
N ALA A 21 1.74 10.93 12.41
CA ALA A 21 0.57 11.58 11.79
C ALA A 21 -0.16 10.72 10.75
N VAL A 22 0.51 9.72 10.17
CA VAL A 22 -0.10 8.74 9.24
C VAL A 22 -1.05 7.82 10.00
N LEU A 23 -0.60 7.33 11.16
CA LEU A 23 -1.39 6.50 12.07
C LEU A 23 -2.51 7.25 12.77
N ASP A 24 -2.47 8.58 12.84
CA ASP A 24 -3.55 9.42 13.38
C ASP A 24 -4.58 9.86 12.32
N ARG A 25 -4.29 9.67 11.03
CA ARG A 25 -5.23 9.98 9.93
C ARG A 25 -5.90 8.76 9.29
N LEU A 26 -5.28 7.58 9.40
CA LEU A 26 -5.95 6.30 9.19
C LEU A 26 -7.17 6.06 10.12
N PRO A 27 -7.19 6.49 11.40
CA PRO A 27 -8.35 6.42 12.29
C PRO A 27 -9.49 7.32 11.84
N VAL A 28 -9.24 8.34 11.01
CA VAL A 28 -10.33 9.16 10.45
C VAL A 28 -11.11 8.37 9.40
N LEU A 29 -10.48 7.37 8.77
CA LEU A 29 -11.12 6.44 7.84
C LEU A 29 -11.83 5.29 8.58
N THR A 30 -11.31 4.81 9.72
CA THR A 30 -12.08 3.91 10.61
C THR A 30 -13.26 4.60 11.30
N LYS A 31 -13.23 5.94 11.42
CA LYS A 31 -14.29 6.74 12.06
C LYS A 31 -15.55 6.94 11.22
N ILE A 32 -15.66 6.35 10.03
CA ILE A 32 -16.92 6.37 9.27
C ILE A 32 -18.02 5.56 9.99
N ASP A 33 -17.66 4.62 10.88
CA ASP A 33 -18.63 3.82 11.65
C ASP A 33 -18.97 4.40 13.04
N THR A 34 -18.13 5.28 13.59
CA THR A 34 -18.25 5.70 15.01
C THR A 34 -19.14 6.93 15.29
N ARG A 35 -19.87 7.45 14.31
CA ARG A 35 -20.73 8.63 14.51
C ARG A 35 -22.22 8.34 14.65
N GLY A 36 -22.62 7.06 14.76
CA GLY A 36 -24.03 6.68 14.93
C GLY A 36 -24.91 7.10 13.76
N ILE A 37 -24.31 7.29 12.58
CA ILE A 37 -25.02 7.48 11.32
C ILE A 37 -25.10 6.10 10.71
N ASP A 38 -26.31 5.54 10.65
CA ASP A 38 -26.61 4.29 9.95
C ASP A 38 -26.44 4.54 8.45
N ILE A 39 -25.19 4.49 7.98
CA ILE A 39 -24.87 4.51 6.56
C ILE A 39 -25.14 3.08 6.09
N PRO A 40 -26.04 2.87 5.11
CA PRO A 40 -26.24 1.55 4.52
C PRO A 40 -24.87 0.96 4.18
N ALA A 41 -24.58 -0.24 4.68
CA ALA A 41 -23.27 -0.87 4.48
C ALA A 41 -22.94 -0.90 2.98
N VAL A 42 -22.06 0.01 2.55
CA VAL A 42 -21.69 0.11 1.15
C VAL A 42 -20.77 -1.07 0.85
N LEU A 43 -21.17 -1.90 -0.10
CA LEU A 43 -20.34 -3.02 -0.55
C LEU A 43 -19.00 -2.49 -1.06
N CYS A 44 -17.95 -3.28 -0.86
CA CYS A 44 -16.62 -2.97 -1.35
C CYS A 44 -16.68 -2.69 -2.87
N PRO A 45 -16.23 -1.53 -3.35
CA PRO A 45 -16.31 -1.15 -4.76
C PRO A 45 -15.36 -1.96 -5.66
N LEU A 46 -14.52 -2.83 -5.08
CA LEU A 46 -13.63 -3.71 -5.83
C LEU A 46 -14.23 -5.09 -6.04
N CYS A 47 -14.77 -5.73 -5.00
CA CYS A 47 -15.34 -7.09 -5.12
C CYS A 47 -16.87 -7.11 -5.15
N GLU A 48 -17.54 -6.06 -4.67
CA GLU A 48 -18.99 -5.94 -4.59
C GLU A 48 -19.68 -7.06 -3.77
N GLU A 49 -18.94 -7.80 -2.96
CA GLU A 49 -19.44 -8.97 -2.21
C GLU A 49 -19.56 -8.73 -0.70
N VAL A 50 -18.64 -7.96 -0.11
CA VAL A 50 -18.51 -7.76 1.34
C VAL A 50 -18.60 -6.27 1.64
N PRO A 51 -19.23 -5.85 2.76
CA PRO A 51 -19.20 -4.47 3.22
C PRO A 51 -17.77 -3.89 3.25
N GLU A 52 -17.62 -2.66 2.78
CA GLU A 52 -16.34 -1.99 2.76
C GLU A 52 -15.87 -1.69 4.20
N SER A 53 -14.71 -2.24 4.56
CA SER A 53 -13.93 -1.86 5.73
C SER A 53 -12.48 -1.66 5.32
N LEU A 54 -11.66 -1.01 6.15
CA LEU A 54 -10.24 -0.84 5.85
C LEU A 54 -9.50 -2.17 5.75
N ASP A 55 -9.75 -3.10 6.68
CA ASP A 55 -9.20 -4.45 6.62
C ASP A 55 -9.61 -5.15 5.34
N HIS A 56 -10.88 -5.02 4.94
CA HIS A 56 -11.35 -5.63 3.69
C HIS A 56 -10.70 -4.97 2.47
N ILE A 57 -10.86 -3.66 2.28
CA ILE A 57 -10.43 -2.97 1.06
C ILE A 57 -8.90 -2.97 0.90
N LEU A 58 -8.13 -2.89 1.98
CA LEU A 58 -6.66 -2.81 1.90
C LEU A 58 -5.99 -4.18 1.97
N ILE A 59 -6.61 -5.18 2.60
CA ILE A 59 -5.96 -6.47 2.87
C ILE A 59 -6.79 -7.64 2.36
N ALA A 60 -8.04 -7.80 2.82
CA ALA A 60 -8.77 -9.05 2.72
C ALA A 60 -9.57 -9.23 1.40
N CYS A 61 -9.84 -8.16 0.66
CA CYS A 61 -10.56 -8.16 -0.60
C CYS A 61 -9.91 -9.16 -1.57
N PRO A 62 -10.66 -10.06 -2.25
CA PRO A 62 -10.09 -11.07 -3.12
C PRO A 62 -9.15 -10.51 -4.21
N LYS A 63 -9.53 -9.38 -4.82
CA LYS A 63 -8.70 -8.68 -5.82
C LYS A 63 -7.40 -8.15 -5.21
N VAL A 64 -7.46 -7.66 -3.97
CA VAL A 64 -6.31 -7.09 -3.27
C VAL A 64 -5.41 -8.16 -2.70
N LYS A 65 -5.96 -9.28 -2.21
CA LYS A 65 -5.19 -10.47 -1.80
C LYS A 65 -4.29 -10.98 -2.92
N LEU A 66 -4.73 -10.93 -4.19
CA LEU A 66 -3.90 -11.31 -5.33
C LEU A 66 -2.65 -10.41 -5.44
N ILE A 67 -2.80 -9.10 -5.22
CA ILE A 67 -1.71 -8.13 -5.24
C ILE A 67 -0.75 -8.38 -4.07
N TRP A 68 -1.29 -8.67 -2.88
CA TRP A 68 -0.48 -9.05 -1.72
C TRP A 68 0.36 -10.30 -1.99
N ARG A 69 -0.24 -11.36 -2.54
CA ARG A 69 0.46 -12.60 -2.90
C ARG A 69 1.55 -12.36 -3.94
N LYS A 70 1.25 -11.63 -5.04
CA LYS A 70 2.24 -11.25 -6.06
C LYS A 70 3.42 -10.53 -5.42
N SER A 71 3.14 -9.60 -4.51
CA SER A 71 4.18 -8.80 -3.88
C SER A 71 5.04 -9.57 -2.87
N PHE A 72 4.43 -10.44 -2.08
CA PHE A 72 5.16 -11.32 -1.17
C PHE A 72 6.05 -12.29 -1.96
N SER A 73 5.51 -12.90 -3.02
CA SER A 73 6.27 -13.74 -3.94
C SER A 73 7.43 -13.00 -4.61
N TRP A 74 7.22 -11.74 -5.00
CA TRP A 74 8.29 -10.90 -5.58
C TRP A 74 9.44 -10.67 -4.60
N TRP A 75 9.17 -10.66 -3.30
CA TRP A 75 10.17 -10.58 -2.23
C TRP A 75 10.68 -11.94 -1.75
N GLY A 76 10.27 -13.04 -2.39
CA GLY A 76 10.64 -14.40 -1.97
C GLY A 76 10.04 -14.82 -0.63
N VAL A 77 8.99 -14.15 -0.15
CA VAL A 77 8.32 -14.45 1.12
C VAL A 77 6.98 -15.13 0.87
N LYS A 78 6.64 -16.12 1.69
CA LYS A 78 5.30 -16.74 1.66
C LYS A 78 4.28 -15.80 2.29
N PHE A 79 3.16 -15.56 1.61
CA PHE A 79 2.02 -14.85 2.18
C PHE A 79 1.41 -15.67 3.33
N PRO A 80 1.09 -15.09 4.50
CA PRO A 80 0.56 -15.84 5.64
C PRO A 80 -0.74 -16.60 5.33
N ASP A 81 -0.79 -17.89 5.70
CA ASP A 81 -1.95 -18.75 5.42
C ASP A 81 -3.22 -18.30 6.17
N GLY A 82 -3.04 -17.75 7.38
CA GLY A 82 -4.12 -17.18 8.20
C GLY A 82 -4.65 -15.82 7.71
N GLY A 83 -4.06 -15.27 6.64
CA GLY A 83 -4.29 -13.88 6.25
C GLY A 83 -3.47 -12.90 7.09
N MET A 84 -3.74 -11.62 6.89
CA MET A 84 -3.18 -10.52 7.66
C MET A 84 -4.30 -9.53 7.92
N ASP A 85 -4.17 -8.76 8.98
CA ASP A 85 -4.97 -7.56 9.18
C ASP A 85 -4.14 -6.28 8.96
N PHE A 86 -4.81 -5.15 9.03
CA PHE A 86 -4.17 -3.85 8.87
C PHE A 86 -3.13 -3.55 9.97
N THR A 87 -3.32 -4.07 11.18
CA THR A 87 -2.43 -3.88 12.33
C THR A 87 -1.13 -4.67 12.16
N ASP A 88 -1.20 -5.89 11.64
CA ASP A 88 -0.03 -6.71 11.27
C ASP A 88 0.88 -5.95 10.30
N VAL A 89 0.26 -5.27 9.32
CA VAL A 89 0.97 -4.47 8.32
C VAL A 89 1.69 -3.28 8.96
N ILE A 90 1.02 -2.57 9.85
CA ILE A 90 1.60 -1.42 10.57
C ILE A 90 2.75 -1.86 11.46
N ASN A 91 2.59 -2.97 12.18
CA ASN A 91 3.58 -3.45 13.14
C ASN A 91 4.74 -4.21 12.50
N GLY A 92 4.68 -4.49 11.19
CA GLY A 92 5.78 -5.14 10.47
C GLY A 92 5.97 -6.62 10.85
N LEU A 93 4.93 -7.29 11.34
CA LEU A 93 5.03 -8.65 11.91
C LEU A 93 5.43 -9.75 10.89
N PHE A 94 5.45 -9.40 9.60
CA PHE A 94 5.71 -10.28 8.47
C PHE A 94 7.18 -10.23 7.98
N CYS A 95 8.05 -9.45 8.64
CA CYS A 95 9.45 -9.26 8.25
C CYS A 95 10.41 -10.37 8.72
N GLN A 96 9.93 -11.40 9.41
CA GLN A 96 10.79 -12.44 10.02
C GLN A 96 11.72 -13.17 9.03
N HIS A 97 11.31 -13.29 7.76
CA HIS A 97 12.11 -13.92 6.70
C HIS A 97 12.88 -12.92 5.83
N ILE A 98 12.74 -11.62 6.10
CA ILE A 98 13.45 -10.55 5.40
C ILE A 98 14.70 -10.18 6.21
N PRO A 99 15.86 -9.94 5.58
CA PRO A 99 17.03 -9.40 6.27
C PRO A 99 16.71 -8.09 7.00
N SER A 100 17.21 -7.91 8.22
CA SER A 100 16.88 -6.76 9.08
C SER A 100 17.12 -5.39 8.41
N HIS A 101 18.18 -5.27 7.62
CA HIS A 101 18.49 -4.04 6.88
C HIS A 101 17.45 -3.70 5.79
N LEU A 102 16.64 -4.66 5.34
CA LEU A 102 15.57 -4.48 4.36
C LEU A 102 14.17 -4.35 4.98
N HIS A 103 14.02 -4.54 6.29
CA HIS A 103 12.70 -4.47 6.96
C HIS A 103 11.97 -3.16 6.66
N LYS A 104 12.67 -2.02 6.75
CA LYS A 104 12.09 -0.70 6.46
C LYS A 104 11.70 -0.55 4.99
N VAL A 105 12.47 -1.14 4.08
CA VAL A 105 12.16 -1.11 2.64
C VAL A 105 10.90 -1.93 2.38
N PHE A 106 10.82 -3.13 2.94
CA PHE A 106 9.67 -4.02 2.77
C PHE A 106 8.40 -3.45 3.42
N GLN A 107 8.52 -2.81 4.58
CA GLN A 107 7.41 -2.10 5.20
C GLN A 107 6.95 -0.91 4.31
N GLY A 108 7.89 -0.16 3.73
CA GLY A 108 7.60 0.88 2.75
C GLY A 108 6.85 0.35 1.51
N VAL A 109 7.26 -0.81 1.00
CA VAL A 109 6.57 -1.53 -0.10
C VAL A 109 5.11 -1.83 0.26
N CYS A 110 4.85 -2.24 1.50
CA CYS A 110 3.49 -2.50 1.99
C CYS A 110 2.65 -1.22 2.04
N PHE A 111 3.21 -0.11 2.53
CA PHE A 111 2.50 1.17 2.55
C PHE A 111 2.22 1.74 1.16
N VAL A 112 3.19 1.69 0.24
CA VAL A 112 2.97 2.14 -1.16
C VAL A 112 1.88 1.31 -1.83
N ARG A 113 1.83 0.00 -1.55
CA ARG A 113 0.74 -0.87 -2.02
C ARG A 113 -0.61 -0.43 -1.48
N MET A 114 -0.74 -0.24 -0.17
CA MET A 114 -2.00 0.19 0.45
C MET A 114 -2.48 1.50 -0.15
N TRP A 115 -1.56 2.44 -0.40
CA TRP A 115 -1.87 3.68 -1.10
C TRP A 115 -2.36 3.45 -2.54
N ALA A 116 -1.68 2.60 -3.31
CA ALA A 116 -2.07 2.29 -4.68
C ALA A 116 -3.46 1.62 -4.74
N VAL A 117 -3.74 0.69 -3.83
CA VAL A 117 -5.06 0.05 -3.67
C VAL A 117 -6.12 1.09 -3.34
N TRP A 118 -5.84 2.01 -2.41
CA TRP A 118 -6.78 3.08 -2.07
C TRP A 118 -7.06 4.00 -3.25
N LYS A 119 -6.02 4.36 -4.03
CA LYS A 119 -6.17 5.14 -5.27
C LYS A 119 -7.02 4.40 -6.30
N TRP A 120 -6.82 3.09 -6.45
CA TRP A 120 -7.60 2.24 -7.34
C TRP A 120 -9.06 2.16 -6.91
N ARG A 121 -9.33 1.99 -5.61
CA ARG A 121 -10.67 2.08 -5.03
C ARG A 121 -11.35 3.41 -5.34
N ASN A 122 -10.65 4.53 -5.13
CA ASN A 122 -11.23 5.85 -5.44
C ASN A 122 -11.54 5.99 -6.93
N LYS A 123 -10.66 5.48 -7.80
CA LYS A 123 -10.92 5.43 -9.24
C LYS A 123 -12.20 4.64 -9.52
N MET A 124 -12.39 3.47 -8.92
CA MET A 124 -13.61 2.67 -9.07
C MET A 124 -14.88 3.39 -8.60
N VAL A 125 -14.84 4.07 -7.46
CA VAL A 125 -15.98 4.82 -6.91
C VAL A 125 -16.38 5.99 -7.81
N HIS A 126 -15.41 6.65 -8.43
CA HIS A 126 -15.64 7.82 -9.29
C HIS A 126 -15.71 7.48 -10.79
N SER A 127 -15.62 6.20 -11.17
CA SER A 127 -15.72 5.76 -12.56
C SER A 127 -17.16 5.72 -13.03
N ARG A 128 -17.37 5.99 -14.31
CA ARG A 128 -18.65 5.75 -14.98
C ARG A 128 -18.94 4.25 -15.01
N VAL A 129 -20.22 3.91 -15.09
CA VAL A 129 -20.67 2.50 -15.10
C VAL A 129 -20.01 1.74 -16.25
N GLU A 130 -19.91 2.33 -17.44
CA GLU A 130 -19.24 1.71 -18.59
C GLU A 130 -17.75 1.39 -18.37
N ASP A 131 -17.06 2.18 -17.54
CA ASP A 131 -15.62 2.06 -17.32
C ASP A 131 -15.26 1.10 -16.17
N LYS A 132 -16.22 0.75 -15.30
CA LYS A 132 -15.97 -0.02 -14.07
C LYS A 132 -15.33 -1.38 -14.33
N LEU A 133 -15.67 -2.06 -15.44
CA LEU A 133 -15.06 -3.34 -15.79
C LEU A 133 -13.57 -3.18 -16.15
N VAL A 134 -13.24 -2.14 -16.90
CA VAL A 134 -11.85 -1.82 -17.31
C VAL A 134 -11.04 -1.41 -16.09
N VAL A 135 -11.57 -0.50 -15.28
CA VAL A 135 -10.90 -0.04 -14.06
C VAL A 135 -10.75 -1.20 -13.07
N GLY A 136 -11.79 -2.00 -12.88
CA GLY A 136 -11.78 -3.14 -11.94
C GLY A 136 -10.89 -4.31 -12.36
N SER A 137 -10.35 -4.31 -13.59
CA SER A 137 -9.41 -5.32 -14.10
C SER A 137 -7.97 -4.80 -14.26
N GLU A 138 -7.71 -3.55 -13.86
CA GLU A 138 -6.39 -2.92 -13.94
C GLU A 138 -5.34 -3.66 -13.08
N ASP A 139 -4.20 -4.03 -13.68
CA ASP A 139 -3.08 -4.60 -12.93
C ASP A 139 -2.25 -3.50 -12.27
N ILE A 140 -2.66 -3.10 -11.08
CA ILE A 140 -1.95 -2.07 -10.31
C ILE A 140 -0.62 -2.56 -9.73
N PHE A 141 -0.25 -3.84 -9.86
CA PHE A 141 1.02 -4.36 -9.33
C PHE A 141 2.25 -3.75 -10.02
N ALA A 142 2.23 -3.62 -11.34
CA ALA A 142 3.32 -2.98 -12.09
C ALA A 142 3.50 -1.50 -11.69
N LEU A 143 2.38 -0.81 -11.44
CA LEU A 143 2.38 0.55 -10.92
C LEU A 143 2.99 0.62 -9.51
N ILE A 144 2.66 -0.34 -8.64
CA ILE A 144 3.26 -0.45 -7.30
C ILE A 144 4.78 -0.62 -7.41
N GLN A 145 5.27 -1.55 -8.23
CA GLN A 145 6.70 -1.77 -8.41
C GLN A 145 7.44 -0.51 -8.87
N SER A 146 6.84 0.23 -9.83
CA SER A 146 7.40 1.47 -10.38
C SER A 146 7.39 2.61 -9.35
N ASN A 147 6.29 2.79 -8.62
CA ASN A 147 6.17 3.83 -7.59
C ASN A 147 7.13 3.60 -6.43
N ILE A 148 7.35 2.34 -6.03
CA ILE A 148 8.33 2.04 -4.98
C ILE A 148 9.74 2.35 -5.46
N LEU A 149 10.10 2.02 -6.71
CA LEU A 149 11.42 2.35 -7.22
C LEU A 149 11.65 3.85 -7.24
N LEU A 150 10.66 4.64 -7.66
CA LEU A 150 10.72 6.10 -7.66
C LEU A 150 10.90 6.64 -6.23
N TRP A 151 10.14 6.12 -5.27
CA TRP A 151 10.25 6.44 -3.84
C TRP A 151 11.66 6.15 -3.29
N ILE A 152 12.19 4.94 -3.54
CA ILE A 152 13.55 4.56 -3.13
C ILE A 152 14.59 5.49 -3.80
N SER A 153 14.44 5.76 -5.10
CA SER A 153 15.39 6.58 -5.86
C SER A 153 15.45 8.03 -5.36
N ASN A 154 14.30 8.60 -5.00
CA ASN A 154 14.23 9.94 -4.42
C ASN A 154 14.85 10.01 -3.02
N ARG A 155 14.73 8.93 -2.23
CA ARG A 155 15.26 8.87 -0.86
C ARG A 155 16.76 8.60 -0.80
N PHE A 156 17.29 7.92 -1.81
CA PHE A 156 18.70 7.56 -1.91
C PHE A 156 19.28 8.10 -3.23
N PRO A 157 19.41 9.43 -3.41
CA PRO A 157 19.79 10.02 -4.70
C PRO A 157 21.20 9.61 -5.19
N LYS A 158 22.05 9.09 -4.30
CA LYS A 158 23.38 8.53 -4.64
C LYS A 158 23.34 7.04 -5.00
N GLY A 159 22.22 6.36 -4.73
CA GLY A 159 22.02 4.96 -5.05
C GLY A 159 21.81 4.76 -6.56
N LYS A 160 22.52 3.80 -7.14
CA LYS A 160 22.31 3.39 -8.53
C LYS A 160 21.19 2.36 -8.59
N PHE A 161 19.98 2.80 -8.92
CA PHE A 161 18.82 1.91 -9.04
C PHE A 161 18.60 1.49 -10.48
N ASN A 162 18.42 0.20 -10.70
CA ASN A 162 18.09 -0.37 -12.00
C ASN A 162 16.70 -1.02 -11.92
N LEU A 163 15.75 -0.53 -12.73
CA LEU A 163 14.37 -1.02 -12.75
C LEU A 163 14.29 -2.52 -13.07
N LYS A 164 15.10 -3.01 -14.01
CA LYS A 164 15.11 -4.42 -14.40
C LYS A 164 15.63 -5.30 -13.25
N ALA A 165 16.68 -4.87 -12.56
CA ALA A 165 17.19 -5.56 -11.38
C ALA A 165 16.15 -5.57 -10.25
N TRP A 166 15.50 -4.42 -9.99
CA TRP A 166 14.46 -4.28 -8.97
C TRP A 166 13.25 -5.18 -9.20
N ILE A 167 12.74 -5.22 -10.44
CA ILE A 167 11.61 -6.09 -10.80
C ILE A 167 11.99 -7.57 -10.63
N THR A 168 13.24 -7.93 -10.89
CA THR A 168 13.69 -9.34 -10.83
C THR A 168 14.04 -9.79 -9.42
N ASN A 169 14.72 -8.96 -8.64
CA ASN A 169 15.15 -9.28 -7.27
C ASN A 169 15.17 -8.00 -6.41
N PRO A 170 14.07 -7.67 -5.71
CA PRO A 170 14.01 -6.44 -4.93
C PRO A 170 14.95 -6.46 -3.71
N SER A 171 15.31 -7.67 -3.24
CA SER A 171 16.21 -7.86 -2.11
C SER A 171 17.68 -7.62 -2.46
N SER A 172 18.04 -7.48 -3.74
CA SER A 172 19.41 -7.13 -4.15
C SER A 172 19.70 -5.63 -4.08
N ILE A 173 18.71 -4.80 -3.70
CA ILE A 173 18.98 -3.39 -3.44
C ILE A 173 19.81 -3.28 -2.17
N HIS A 174 21.03 -2.77 -2.32
CA HIS A 174 21.83 -2.25 -1.22
C HIS A 174 21.71 -0.73 -1.25
N PRO A 175 20.90 -0.12 -0.38
CA PRO A 175 21.06 1.30 -0.12
C PRO A 175 22.43 1.44 0.54
N THR A 176 23.45 1.83 -0.21
CA THR A 176 24.75 2.18 0.37
C THR A 176 24.51 3.37 1.29
N VAL A 177 24.50 3.11 2.60
CA VAL A 177 24.52 4.16 3.61
C VAL A 177 25.98 4.61 3.71
N ASP A 178 26.46 5.33 2.69
CA ASP A 178 27.74 6.00 2.79
C ASP A 178 27.58 7.16 3.78
N GLY A 179 28.04 6.95 5.02
CA GLY A 179 28.20 8.03 6.00
C GLY A 179 27.97 7.65 7.46
N VAL A 180 28.72 6.67 7.98
CA VAL A 180 29.15 6.71 9.39
C VAL A 180 30.68 6.70 9.36
N GLY A 181 31.24 7.90 9.40
CA GLY A 181 32.59 8.19 9.89
C GLY A 181 32.44 9.08 11.12
#